data_AF-U3U487-F1
#
_entry.id   AF-U3U487-F1
#
_cell.length_a   1.000
_cell.length_b   1.000
_cell.length_c   1.000
_cell.angle_alpha   90.00
_cell.angle_beta   90.00
_cell.angle_gamma   90.00
#
_symmetry.space_group_name_H-M   'P 1'
#
loop_
_entity.id
_entity.type
_entity.pdbx_description
1 polymer ?
#
loop_
_entity_poly.entity_id
_entity_poly.type
_entity_poly.pdbx_seq_one_letter_code
_entity_poly.pdbx_strand_id
1 'polypeptide(L)'
;MSKIKQTDITKLSQLEQQIEQLKEQKKKQEAQLSNKIGGYFLNKLDLNMINSSDELYKIMDKVIEEFNKDMEQNNSNGNNENLTENKIN
;
A
#
# COMPACT_ATOMS: atom_id res chain seq x y z
N MET A 1 4.44 11.75 44.33
CA MET A 1 4.10 12.02 42.92
C MET A 1 5.38 11.90 42.09
N SER A 2 5.45 10.95 41.15
CA SER A 2 6.59 10.87 40.23
C SER A 2 6.53 12.04 39.25
N LYS A 3 7.58 12.87 39.24
CA LYS A 3 7.76 13.92 38.24
C LYS A 3 8.18 13.23 36.93
N ILE A 4 7.42 13.45 35.86
CA ILE A 4 7.78 13.01 34.51
C ILE A 4 9.15 13.63 34.19
N LYS A 5 10.11 12.81 33.75
CA LYS A 5 11.45 13.31 33.41
C LYS A 5 11.40 13.94 32.03
N GLN A 6 12.16 15.01 31.80
CA GLN A 6 12.30 15.66 30.49
C GLN A 6 12.62 14.65 29.36
N THR A 7 13.38 13.60 29.69
CA THR A 7 13.72 12.48 28.80
C THR A 7 12.50 11.70 28.30
N ASP A 8 11.46 11.59 29.11
CA ASP A 8 10.24 10.86 28.74
C ASP A 8 9.42 11.68 27.74
N ILE A 9 9.43 13.01 27.88
CA ILE A 9 8.77 13.94 26.96
C ILE A 9 9.45 13.92 25.58
N THR A 10 10.79 13.93 25.54
CA THR A 10 11.53 13.88 24.27
C THR A 10 11.28 12.58 23.50
N LYS A 11 11.21 11.42 24.20
CA LYS A 11 10.89 10.14 23.58
C LYS A 11 9.48 10.12 22.99
N LEU A 12 8.50 10.70 23.69
CA LEU A 12 7.13 10.82 23.17
C LEU A 12 7.09 11.68 21.90
N SER A 13 7.79 12.82 21.89
CA SER A 13 7.86 13.68 20.71
C SER A 13 8.52 12.98 19.50
N GLN A 14 9.55 12.17 19.74
CA GLN A 14 10.17 11.36 18.68
C GLN A 14 9.21 10.30 18.13
N LEU A 15 8.43 9.64 19.00
CA LEU A 15 7.41 8.69 18.57
C LEU A 15 6.31 9.36 17.73
N GLU A 16 5.86 10.55 18.12
CA GLU A 16 4.87 11.31 17.34
C GLU A 16 5.39 11.64 15.93
N GLN A 17 6.65 12.07 15.82
CA GLN A 17 7.28 12.33 14.52
C GLN A 17 7.36 11.07 13.65
N GLN A 18 7.74 9.93 14.23
CA GLN A 18 7.78 8.65 13.51
C GLN A 18 6.39 8.21 13.06
N ILE A 19 5.37 8.36 13.90
CA ILE A 19 3.99 8.03 13.56
C ILE A 19 3.52 8.87 12.37
N GLU A 20 3.84 10.17 12.34
CA GLU A 20 3.41 11.04 11.25
C GLU A 20 4.09 10.68 9.92
N GLN A 21 5.40 10.38 9.95
CA GLN A 21 6.12 9.88 8.78
C GLN A 21 5.52 8.56 8.25
N LEU A 22 5.17 7.63 9.13
CA LEU A 22 4.54 6.35 8.75
C LEU A 22 3.17 6.57 8.11
N LYS A 23 2.36 7.52 8.59
CA LYS A 23 1.07 7.87 7.97
C LYS A 23 1.26 8.41 6.55
N GLU A 24 2.24 9.29 6.35
CA GLU A 24 2.53 9.83 5.02
C GLU A 24 2.98 8.74 4.04
N GLN A 25 3.86 7.84 4.49
CA GLN A 25 4.32 6.70 3.70
C GLN A 25 3.15 5.78 3.33
N LYS A 26 2.28 5.45 4.30
CA LYS A 26 1.08 4.65 4.06
C LYS A 26 0.18 5.28 2.99
N LYS A 27 -0.08 6.59 3.07
CA LYS A 27 -0.90 7.31 2.09
C LYS A 27 -0.30 7.26 0.68
N LYS A 28 1.02 7.39 0.55
CA LYS A 28 1.72 7.25 -0.73
C LYS A 28 1.60 5.82 -1.29
N GLN A 29 1.76 4.80 -0.45
CA GLN A 29 1.62 3.40 -0.83
C GLN A 29 0.20 3.07 -1.28
N GLU A 30 -0.82 3.56 -0.58
CA GLU A 30 -2.24 3.40 -0.96
C GLU A 30 -2.53 4.03 -2.34
N ALA A 31 -2.03 5.23 -2.59
CA ALA A 31 -2.19 5.89 -3.90
C ALA A 31 -1.50 5.11 -5.03
N GLN A 32 -0.27 4.63 -4.79
CA GLN A 32 0.46 3.81 -5.75
C GLN A 32 -0.27 2.49 -6.04
N LEU A 33 -0.78 1.82 -5.01
CA LEU A 33 -1.53 0.58 -5.14
C LEU A 33 -2.84 0.80 -5.91
N SER A 34 -3.58 1.87 -5.58
CA SER A 34 -4.81 2.23 -6.29
C SER A 34 -4.56 2.46 -7.78
N ASN A 35 -3.49 3.18 -8.12
CA ASN A 35 -3.11 3.40 -9.52
C ASN A 35 -2.73 2.09 -10.23
N LYS A 36 -2.01 1.18 -9.56
CA LYS A 36 -1.66 -0.13 -10.12
C LYS A 36 -2.88 -1.01 -10.36
N ILE A 37 -3.77 -1.11 -9.37
CA ILE A 37 -5.02 -1.89 -9.48
C ILE A 37 -5.90 -1.30 -10.59
N GLY A 38 -6.09 0.02 -10.60
CA GLY A 38 -6.90 0.70 -11.60
C GLY A 38 -6.37 0.52 -13.03
N GLY A 39 -5.05 0.66 -13.22
CA GLY A 39 -4.42 0.43 -14.52
C GLY A 39 -4.54 -1.03 -14.97
N TYR A 40 -4.31 -1.99 -14.07
CA TYR A 40 -4.49 -3.41 -14.35
C TYR A 40 -5.94 -3.74 -14.72
N PHE A 41 -6.89 -3.15 -14.00
CA PHE A 41 -8.31 -3.30 -14.25
C PHE A 41 -8.72 -2.77 -15.62
N LEU A 42 -8.29 -1.55 -15.97
CA LEU A 42 -8.56 -0.96 -17.29
C LEU A 42 -7.94 -1.76 -18.44
N ASN A 43 -6.77 -2.39 -18.23
CA ASN A 43 -6.13 -3.21 -19.25
C ASN A 43 -6.84 -4.55 -19.48
N LYS A 44 -7.47 -5.11 -18.45
CA LYS A 44 -8.13 -6.43 -18.51
C LYS A 44 -9.62 -6.37 -18.75
N LEU A 45 -10.26 -5.25 -18.41
CA LEU A 45 -11.70 -5.11 -18.54
C LEU A 45 -12.10 -4.72 -19.97
N ASP A 46 -12.86 -5.58 -20.62
CA ASP A 46 -13.56 -5.27 -21.87
C ASP A 46 -15.02 -4.90 -21.58
N LEU A 47 -15.31 -3.60 -21.62
CA LEU A 47 -16.64 -3.06 -21.36
C LEU A 47 -17.69 -3.56 -22.38
N ASN A 48 -17.27 -3.97 -23.57
CA ASN A 48 -18.20 -4.40 -24.63
C ASN A 48 -18.76 -5.80 -24.39
N MET A 49 -18.13 -6.60 -23.52
CA MET A 49 -18.63 -7.92 -23.13
C MET A 49 -19.59 -7.89 -21.93
N ILE A 50 -19.74 -6.74 -21.27
CA ILE A 50 -20.53 -6.62 -20.03
C ILE A 50 -21.98 -6.33 -20.38
N ASN A 51 -22.84 -7.34 -20.23
CA ASN A 51 -24.27 -7.22 -20.52
C ASN A 51 -25.13 -6.95 -19.27
N SER A 52 -24.52 -6.98 -18.08
CA SER A 52 -25.20 -6.68 -16.82
C SER A 52 -24.24 -6.24 -15.71
N SER A 53 -24.77 -5.57 -14.69
CA SER A 53 -24.02 -5.18 -13.49
C SER A 53 -23.48 -6.39 -12.72
N ASP A 54 -24.19 -7.52 -12.71
CA ASP A 54 -23.74 -8.74 -12.02
C ASP A 54 -22.51 -9.36 -12.69
N GLU A 55 -22.42 -9.28 -14.02
CA GLU A 55 -21.23 -9.70 -14.76
C GLU A 55 -20.04 -8.77 -14.47
N LEU A 56 -20.28 -7.47 -14.35
CA LEU A 56 -19.25 -6.50 -13.98
C LEU A 56 -18.64 -6.81 -12.61
N TYR A 57 -19.45 -7.12 -11.58
CA TYR A 57 -18.94 -7.49 -10.26
C TYR A 57 -18.10 -8.79 -10.30
N LYS A 58 -18.53 -9.81 -11.06
CA LYS A 58 -17.74 -11.04 -11.23
C LYS A 58 -16.41 -10.82 -11.93
N ILE A 59 -16.36 -9.88 -12.88
CA ILE A 59 -15.12 -9.49 -13.57
C ILE A 59 -14.22 -8.73 -12.61
N MET A 60 -14.76 -7.81 -11.80
CA MET A 60 -14.02 -7.15 -10.71
C MET A 60 -13.34 -8.14 -9.78
N ASP A 61 -14.10 -9.11 -9.26
CA ASP A 61 -13.55 -10.11 -8.34
C ASP A 61 -12.40 -10.92 -8.96
N LYS A 62 -12.57 -11.38 -10.21
CA LYS A 62 -11.54 -12.12 -10.94
C LYS A 62 -10.27 -11.29 -11.18
N VAL A 63 -10.43 -10.04 -11.60
CA VAL A 63 -9.29 -9.18 -11.89
C VAL A 63 -8.53 -8.83 -10.61
N ILE A 64 -9.23 -8.65 -9.48
CA ILE A 64 -8.58 -8.48 -8.16
C ILE A 64 -7.81 -9.75 -7.77
N GLU A 65 -8.40 -10.93 -7.96
CA GLU A 65 -7.75 -12.21 -7.65
C GLU A 65 -6.47 -12.42 -8.49
N GLU A 66 -6.53 -12.13 -9.79
CA GLU A 66 -5.37 -12.21 -10.70
C GLU A 66 -4.29 -11.18 -10.34
N PHE A 67 -4.69 -9.94 -10.03
CA PHE A 67 -3.76 -8.90 -9.59
C PHE A 67 -3.00 -9.32 -8.33
N ASN A 68 -3.69 -9.92 -7.36
CA ASN A 68 -3.07 -10.38 -6.12
C ASN A 68 -2.06 -11.51 -6.38
N LYS A 69 -2.39 -12.47 -7.26
CA LYS A 69 -1.46 -13.55 -7.66
C LYS A 69 -0.21 -13.00 -8.36
N ASP A 70 -0.38 -12.04 -9.26
CA ASP A 70 0.74 -11.38 -9.94
C ASP A 70 1.66 -10.63 -8.95
N MET A 71 1.07 -9.98 -7.94
CA MET A 71 1.83 -9.30 -6.88
C MET A 71 2.59 -10.29 -5.98
N GLU A 72 1.99 -11.41 -5.61
CA GLU A 72 2.64 -12.47 -4.84
C GLU A 72 3.83 -13.09 -5.59
N GLN A 73 3.68 -13.34 -6.90
CA GLN A 73 4.76 -13.86 -7.74
C GLN A 73 5.90 -12.84 -7.94
N ASN A 74 5.57 -11.57 -8.16
CA ASN A 74 6.58 -10.51 -8.32
C ASN A 74 7.36 -10.22 -7.02
N ASN A 75 6.72 -10.34 -5.85
CA ASN A 75 7.41 -10.25 -4.56
C ASN A 75 8.43 -11.37 -4.35
N SER A 76 8.21 -12.55 -4.93
CA SER A 76 9.14 -13.69 -4.80
C SER A 76 10.39 -13.56 -5.67
N ASN A 77 10.39 -12.69 -6.69
CA ASN A 77 11.47 -12.65 -7.70
C ASN A 77 12.22 -11.31 -7.79
N GLY A 78 11.86 -10.26 -7.02
CA GLY A 78 12.40 -8.92 -7.32
C GLY A 78 12.36 -7.84 -6.24
N ASN A 79 12.47 -8.14 -4.94
CA ASN A 79 12.49 -7.09 -3.91
C ASN A 79 13.81 -6.98 -3.14
N ASN A 80 14.92 -6.83 -3.86
CA ASN A 80 16.20 -6.39 -3.29
C ASN A 80 16.59 -4.96 -3.71
N GLU A 81 15.65 -4.13 -4.16
CA GLU A 81 15.96 -2.81 -4.74
C GLU A 81 15.28 -1.59 -4.09
N ASN A 82 14.59 -1.70 -2.94
CA ASN A 82 14.09 -0.47 -2.30
C ASN A 82 13.93 -0.51 -0.77
N LEU A 83 14.93 -1.02 -0.05
CA LEU A 83 15.05 -0.83 1.41
C LEU A 83 16.41 -0.27 1.84
N THR A 84 17.20 0.24 0.90
CA THR A 84 18.49 0.89 1.17
C THR A 84 18.34 2.41 1.11
N GLU A 85 17.59 3.02 2.04
CA GLU A 85 17.77 4.44 2.39
C GLU A 85 16.96 4.79 3.65
N ASN A 86 17.48 4.38 4.80
CA ASN A 86 17.57 5.24 5.98
C ASN A 86 18.40 4.54 7.05
N LYS A 87 19.73 4.65 6.92
CA LYS A 87 20.62 4.48 8.07
C LYS A 87 20.28 5.60 9.04
N ILE A 88 19.57 5.23 10.11
CA ILE A 88 19.38 6.06 11.29
C ILE A 88 20.78 6.24 11.91
N ASN A 89 21.29 7.46 11.90
CA ASN A 89 22.45 7.88 12.69
C ASN A 89 21.95 8.77 13.82
#